data_AF-A0A2N0DAR5-F1
#
_entry.id   AF-A0A2N0DAR5-F1
#
_cell.length_a   1.000
_cell.length_b   1.000
_cell.length_c   1.000
_cell.angle_alpha   90.00
_cell.angle_beta   90.00
_cell.angle_gamma   90.00
#
_symmetry.space_group_name_H-M   'P 1'
#
loop_
_entity.id
_entity.type
_entity.pdbx_description
1 polymer ?
#
loop_
_entity_poly.entity_id
_entity_poly.type
_entity_poly.pdbx_seq_one_letter_code
_entity_poly.pdbx_strand_id
1 'polypeptide(L)'
;MSFGLNHLRKFGNWLIEGTASDIRAAFVGIVFAAISSYAYAMFFQGKPLHFEAFTNKDGVAQPLPALSRAVTDGDKSLQFVFSPPDLQKTFICEFARIEAASPRELMLTYLSRYPTCFAVTQLNENSYRVFTTRSTTDLLQKDQSYFCKCQLQ
;
A
#
# COMPACT_ATOMS: atom_id res chain seq x y z
N MET A 1 29.43 -53.15 13.41
CA MET A 1 28.44 -52.07 13.28
C MET A 1 27.90 -51.74 14.66
N SER A 2 28.18 -50.56 15.20
CA SER A 2 27.29 -49.81 16.12
C SER A 2 27.98 -48.48 16.50
N PHE A 3 28.22 -47.64 15.50
CA PHE A 3 28.59 -46.24 15.68
C PHE A 3 27.30 -45.46 15.46
N GLY A 4 26.72 -44.83 16.49
CA GLY A 4 25.64 -43.86 16.25
C GLY A 4 24.45 -43.77 17.20
N LEU A 5 24.44 -44.38 18.39
CA LEU A 5 23.30 -44.19 19.33
C LEU A 5 23.60 -43.31 20.56
N ASN A 6 24.87 -43.21 20.99
CA ASN A 6 25.19 -42.53 22.25
C ASN A 6 25.35 -41.00 22.16
N HIS A 7 25.55 -40.45 20.96
CA HIS A 7 25.69 -39.00 20.78
C HIS A 7 24.33 -38.27 20.63
N LEU A 8 23.32 -38.97 20.12
CA LEU A 8 21.95 -38.45 19.98
C LEU A 8 21.23 -38.35 21.34
N ARG A 9 21.51 -39.29 22.26
CA ARG A 9 20.87 -39.34 23.58
C ARG A 9 21.37 -38.25 24.54
N LYS A 10 22.64 -37.85 24.44
CA LYS A 10 23.18 -36.72 25.24
C LYS A 10 22.66 -35.35 24.78
N PHE A 11 22.43 -35.18 23.48
CA PHE A 11 21.87 -33.93 22.95
C PHE A 11 20.36 -33.81 23.27
N GLY A 12 19.64 -34.94 23.25
CA GLY A 12 18.23 -35.00 23.65
C GLY A 12 18.00 -34.63 25.12
N ASN A 13 18.86 -35.10 26.04
CA ASN A 13 18.72 -34.76 27.46
C ASN A 13 19.09 -33.30 27.77
N TRP A 14 20.00 -32.69 27.01
CA TRP A 14 20.33 -31.26 27.16
C TRP A 14 19.15 -30.34 26.77
N LEU A 15 18.37 -30.73 25.75
CA LEU A 15 17.16 -29.99 25.34
C LEU A 15 15.98 -30.13 26.31
N ILE A 16 15.98 -31.15 27.18
CA ILE A 16 14.86 -31.46 28.08
C ILE A 16 15.09 -30.88 29.48
N GLU A 17 16.33 -30.82 29.97
CA GLU A 17 16.62 -30.40 31.36
C GLU A 17 17.00 -28.91 31.50
N GLY A 18 17.24 -28.19 30.40
CA GLY A 18 17.79 -26.82 30.44
C GLY A 18 16.79 -25.67 30.51
N THR A 19 15.78 -25.60 29.62
CA THR A 19 15.03 -24.34 29.38
C THR A 19 13.65 -24.55 28.72
N ALA A 20 12.91 -25.60 29.10
CA ALA A 20 11.83 -26.13 28.26
C ALA A 20 10.39 -25.63 28.55
N SER A 21 10.15 -24.80 29.57
CA SER A 21 8.79 -24.32 29.87
C SER A 21 8.39 -23.07 29.08
N ASP A 22 9.26 -22.05 29.02
CA ASP A 22 8.90 -20.76 28.42
C ASP A 22 8.98 -20.73 26.89
N ILE A 23 9.95 -21.43 26.29
CA ILE A 23 10.20 -21.32 24.84
C ILE A 23 9.11 -22.05 24.04
N ARG A 24 8.55 -23.14 24.57
CA ARG A 24 7.43 -23.83 23.92
C ARG A 24 6.15 -23.01 23.97
N ALA A 25 5.88 -22.35 25.10
CA ALA A 25 4.75 -21.41 25.21
C ALA A 25 4.95 -20.18 24.31
N ALA A 26 6.17 -19.67 24.20
CA ALA A 26 6.50 -18.57 23.29
C ALA A 26 6.37 -18.98 21.81
N PHE A 27 6.84 -20.18 21.43
CA PHE A 27 6.75 -20.65 20.05
C PHE A 27 5.30 -20.96 19.65
N VAL A 28 4.55 -21.66 20.51
CA VAL A 28 3.12 -21.90 20.30
C VAL A 28 2.35 -20.58 20.30
N GLY A 29 2.69 -19.64 21.19
CA GLY A 29 2.10 -18.29 21.22
C GLY A 29 2.37 -17.48 19.96
N ILE A 30 3.60 -17.49 19.43
CA ILE A 30 3.97 -16.81 18.18
C ILE A 30 3.26 -17.45 16.98
N VAL A 31 3.17 -18.78 16.92
CA VAL A 31 2.49 -19.48 15.83
C VAL A 31 0.98 -19.21 15.89
N PHE A 32 0.35 -19.28 17.07
CA PHE A 32 -1.05 -18.94 17.22
C PHE A 32 -1.34 -17.46 16.98
N ALA A 33 -0.46 -16.55 17.39
CA ALA A 33 -0.58 -15.12 17.10
C ALA A 33 -0.42 -14.84 15.60
N ALA A 34 0.51 -15.50 14.91
CA ALA A 34 0.70 -15.34 13.47
C ALA A 34 -0.50 -15.90 12.68
N ILE A 35 -1.01 -17.07 13.06
CA ILE A 35 -2.19 -17.69 12.43
C ILE A 35 -3.45 -16.86 12.72
N SER A 36 -3.64 -16.39 13.96
CA SER A 36 -4.79 -15.55 14.31
C SER A 36 -4.71 -14.20 13.62
N SER A 37 -3.53 -13.58 13.52
CA SER A 37 -3.33 -12.32 12.79
C SER A 37 -3.57 -12.47 11.29
N TYR A 38 -3.13 -13.58 10.69
CA TYR A 38 -3.36 -13.88 9.27
C TYR A 38 -4.83 -14.21 8.98
N ALA A 39 -5.47 -15.00 9.83
CA ALA A 39 -6.90 -15.29 9.74
C ALA A 39 -7.74 -14.03 9.96
N TYR A 40 -7.35 -13.15 10.90
CA TYR A 40 -7.99 -11.87 11.15
C TYR A 40 -7.82 -10.91 9.96
N ALA A 41 -6.64 -10.85 9.37
CA ALA A 41 -6.42 -10.08 8.14
C ALA A 41 -7.31 -10.59 7.00
N MET A 42 -7.41 -11.91 6.78
CA MET A 42 -8.26 -12.45 5.72
C MET A 42 -9.77 -12.36 5.97
N PHE A 43 -10.22 -12.39 7.24
CA PHE A 43 -11.65 -12.29 7.57
C PHE A 43 -12.16 -10.84 7.67
N PHE A 44 -11.30 -9.90 8.10
CA PHE A 44 -11.70 -8.50 8.31
C PHE A 44 -11.25 -7.56 7.19
N GLN A 45 -10.27 -7.93 6.36
CA GLN A 45 -9.96 -7.19 5.14
C GLN A 45 -10.87 -7.73 4.04
N GLY A 46 -11.89 -6.95 3.68
CA GLY A 46 -12.71 -7.25 2.50
C GLY A 46 -11.83 -7.48 1.27
N LYS A 47 -12.40 -8.13 0.24
CA LYS A 47 -11.69 -8.41 -1.02
C LYS A 47 -10.87 -7.18 -1.46
N PRO A 48 -9.56 -7.32 -1.71
CA PRO A 48 -8.72 -6.18 -2.02
C PRO A 48 -9.30 -5.43 -3.22
N LEU A 49 -9.36 -4.10 -3.10
CA LEU A 49 -9.75 -3.23 -4.19
C LEU A 49 -8.57 -3.14 -5.16
N HIS A 50 -8.82 -3.46 -6.42
CA HIS A 50 -7.83 -3.37 -7.49
C HIS A 50 -8.10 -2.13 -8.33
N PHE A 51 -7.07 -1.34 -8.60
CA PHE A 51 -7.15 -0.24 -9.55
C PHE A 51 -5.98 -0.28 -10.53
N GLU A 52 -6.31 -0.18 -11.81
CA GLU A 52 -5.37 -0.18 -12.92
C GLU A 52 -5.56 1.08 -13.77
N ALA A 53 -4.47 1.84 -13.94
CA ALA A 53 -4.39 3.03 -14.77
C ALA A 53 -3.78 2.66 -16.13
N PHE A 54 -4.63 2.35 -17.11
CA PHE A 54 -4.17 2.06 -18.48
C PHE A 54 -3.76 3.34 -19.20
N THR A 55 -2.56 3.32 -19.79
CA THR A 55 -2.06 4.39 -20.66
C THR A 55 -2.59 4.24 -22.08
N ASN A 56 -2.83 5.36 -22.76
CA ASN A 56 -3.16 5.39 -24.17
C ASN A 56 -1.93 5.03 -25.05
N LYS A 57 -2.08 5.10 -26.39
CA LYS A 57 -0.98 4.82 -27.35
C LYS A 57 0.23 5.72 -27.18
N ASP A 58 0.05 6.88 -26.55
CA ASP A 58 1.10 7.87 -26.27
C ASP A 58 1.73 7.66 -24.89
N GLY A 59 1.37 6.59 -24.18
CA GLY A 59 1.89 6.30 -22.83
C GLY A 59 1.29 7.16 -21.73
N VAL A 60 0.17 7.86 -21.98
CA VAL A 60 -0.44 8.84 -21.07
C VAL A 60 -1.78 8.33 -20.52
N ALA A 61 -2.03 8.53 -19.23
CA ALA A 61 -3.32 8.23 -18.57
C ALA A 61 -3.83 9.42 -17.73
N GLN A 62 -5.14 9.52 -17.53
CA GLN A 62 -5.76 10.39 -16.51
C GLN A 62 -6.47 9.54 -15.45
N PRO A 63 -5.72 9.00 -14.47
CA PRO A 63 -6.27 8.01 -13.54
C PRO A 63 -6.97 8.63 -12.34
N LEU A 64 -6.59 9.84 -11.92
CA LEU A 64 -7.14 10.50 -10.73
C LEU A 64 -8.66 10.73 -10.79
N PRO A 65 -9.29 11.10 -11.91
CA PRO A 65 -10.76 11.22 -11.98
C PRO A 65 -11.45 9.86 -11.77
N ALA A 66 -10.98 8.81 -12.44
CA ALA A 66 -11.54 7.47 -12.30
C ALA A 66 -11.33 6.90 -10.90
N LEU A 67 -10.13 7.07 -10.36
CA LEU A 67 -9.78 6.65 -9.01
C LEU A 67 -10.60 7.40 -7.96
N SER A 68 -10.77 8.72 -8.10
CA SER A 68 -11.59 9.50 -7.17
C SER A 68 -13.04 9.03 -7.14
N ARG A 69 -13.62 8.68 -8.29
CA ARG A 69 -14.97 8.09 -8.37
C ARG A 69 -15.01 6.72 -7.70
N ALA A 70 -14.08 5.83 -8.00
CA ALA A 70 -14.01 4.50 -7.38
C ALA A 70 -13.91 4.58 -5.85
N VAL A 71 -13.19 5.58 -5.35
CA VAL A 71 -13.00 5.80 -3.91
C VAL A 71 -14.27 6.37 -3.27
N THR A 72 -14.90 7.38 -3.87
CA THR A 72 -16.18 7.94 -3.37
C THR A 72 -17.33 6.93 -3.47
N ASP A 73 -17.33 6.07 -4.48
CA ASP A 73 -18.32 4.99 -4.62
C ASP A 73 -18.14 3.91 -3.56
N GLY A 74 -16.89 3.60 -3.20
CA GLY A 74 -16.55 2.66 -2.12
C GLY A 74 -16.82 3.21 -0.72
N ASP A 75 -16.63 4.52 -0.51
CA ASP A 75 -16.93 5.20 0.75
C ASP A 75 -17.26 6.69 0.49
N LYS A 76 -18.56 7.01 0.61
CA LYS A 76 -19.09 8.36 0.37
C LYS A 76 -18.65 9.39 1.41
N SER A 77 -18.14 8.95 2.55
CA SER A 77 -17.67 9.85 3.61
C SER A 77 -16.26 10.37 3.35
N LEU A 78 -15.50 9.71 2.47
CA LEU A 78 -14.14 10.08 2.10
C LEU A 78 -14.12 11.20 1.05
N GLN A 79 -13.31 12.21 1.32
CA GLN A 79 -13.14 13.36 0.44
C GLN A 79 -11.66 13.62 0.13
N PHE A 80 -11.34 13.77 -1.15
CA PHE A 80 -10.02 14.20 -1.62
C PHE A 80 -10.19 15.52 -2.37
N VAL A 81 -9.66 16.60 -1.78
CA VAL A 81 -9.75 17.96 -2.30
C VAL A 81 -8.45 18.32 -3.01
N PHE A 82 -8.53 18.56 -4.32
CA PHE A 82 -7.38 18.94 -5.13
C PHE A 82 -7.20 20.46 -5.14
N SER A 83 -5.98 20.94 -4.90
CA SER A 83 -5.64 22.35 -4.83
C SER A 83 -4.31 22.64 -5.56
N PRO A 84 -4.34 23.22 -6.77
CA PRO A 84 -5.53 23.66 -7.52
C PRO A 84 -6.44 22.50 -7.98
N PRO A 85 -7.73 22.76 -8.26
CA PRO A 85 -8.71 21.71 -8.63
C PRO A 85 -8.31 20.96 -9.92
N ASP A 86 -7.59 21.63 -10.82
CA ASP A 86 -7.11 21.05 -12.07
C ASP A 86 -6.08 19.93 -11.87
N LEU A 87 -5.46 19.81 -10.68
CA LEU A 87 -4.60 18.68 -10.36
C LEU A 87 -5.34 17.33 -10.43
N GLN A 88 -6.66 17.32 -10.25
CA GLN A 88 -7.44 16.10 -10.41
C GLN A 88 -7.40 15.56 -11.85
N LYS A 89 -7.11 16.42 -12.84
CA LYS A 89 -7.03 16.05 -14.26
C LYS A 89 -5.60 15.84 -14.73
N THR A 90 -4.66 15.64 -13.80
CA THR A 90 -3.25 15.45 -14.13
C THR A 90 -3.08 14.21 -15.02
N PHE A 91 -2.36 14.41 -16.12
CA PHE A 91 -1.88 13.35 -16.99
C PHE A 91 -0.67 12.68 -16.35
N ILE A 92 -0.68 11.36 -16.26
CA ILE A 92 0.41 10.56 -15.71
C ILE A 92 0.92 9.66 -16.82
N CYS A 93 2.21 9.78 -17.15
CA CYS A 93 2.85 9.05 -18.24
C CYS A 93 3.49 7.73 -17.79
N GLU A 94 2.83 7.02 -16.88
CA GLU A 94 3.29 5.74 -16.33
C GLU A 94 2.07 4.82 -16.14
N PHE A 95 2.24 3.55 -16.45
CA PHE A 95 1.26 2.53 -16.05
C PHE A 95 1.36 2.31 -14.53
N ALA A 96 0.21 2.31 -13.86
CA ALA A 96 0.15 1.98 -12.45
C ALA A 96 -0.95 0.97 -12.16
N ARG A 97 -0.57 -0.05 -11.39
CA ARG A 97 -1.47 -0.98 -10.72
C ARG A 97 -1.24 -0.86 -9.23
N ILE A 98 -2.33 -0.79 -8.48
CA ILE A 98 -2.33 -0.76 -7.03
C ILE A 98 -3.45 -1.64 -6.49
N GLU A 99 -3.23 -2.16 -5.29
CA GLU A 99 -4.17 -3.00 -4.57
C GLU A 99 -4.21 -2.50 -3.12
N ALA A 100 -5.40 -2.39 -2.54
CA ALA A 100 -5.56 -1.87 -1.18
C ALA A 100 -6.77 -2.49 -0.49
N ALA A 101 -6.75 -2.54 0.85
CA ALA A 101 -7.84 -3.13 1.63
C ALA A 101 -9.04 -2.18 1.80
N SER A 102 -8.85 -0.88 1.59
CA SER A 102 -9.91 0.13 1.73
C SER A 102 -9.85 1.22 0.64
N PRO A 103 -10.97 1.90 0.33
CA PRO A 103 -10.98 3.02 -0.62
C PRO A 103 -10.00 4.13 -0.24
N ARG A 104 -9.87 4.43 1.05
CA ARG A 104 -8.89 5.40 1.58
C ARG A 104 -7.47 5.00 1.20
N GLU A 105 -7.12 3.78 1.54
CA GLU A 105 -5.80 3.23 1.31
C GLU A 105 -5.50 3.11 -0.19
N LEU A 106 -6.51 2.82 -1.01
CA LEU A 106 -6.36 2.80 -2.47
C LEU A 106 -5.88 4.16 -3.01
N MET A 107 -6.56 5.25 -2.63
CA MET A 107 -6.16 6.60 -3.06
C MET A 107 -4.80 7.00 -2.49
N LEU A 108 -4.56 6.76 -1.19
CA LEU A 108 -3.30 7.14 -0.54
C LEU A 108 -2.12 6.35 -1.10
N THR A 109 -2.29 5.05 -1.34
CA THR A 109 -1.28 4.20 -1.99
C THR A 109 -0.98 4.71 -3.39
N TYR A 110 -2.01 5.08 -4.16
CA TYR A 110 -1.83 5.68 -5.46
C TYR A 110 -0.98 6.95 -5.40
N LEU A 111 -1.38 7.92 -4.57
CA LEU A 111 -0.72 9.22 -4.46
C LEU A 111 0.71 9.09 -3.91
N SER A 112 0.95 8.16 -2.98
CA SER A 112 2.27 7.90 -2.40
C SER A 112 3.30 7.39 -3.41
N ARG A 113 2.86 6.82 -4.54
CA ARG A 113 3.72 6.38 -5.64
C ARG A 113 4.25 7.55 -6.48
N TYR A 114 3.64 8.72 -6.35
CA TYR A 114 4.00 9.94 -7.08
C TYR A 114 4.33 11.11 -6.13
N PRO A 115 5.26 10.93 -5.17
CA PRO A 115 5.58 11.97 -4.19
C PRO A 115 6.26 13.19 -4.83
N THR A 116 6.87 12.99 -6.00
CA THR A 116 7.47 14.03 -6.83
C THR A 116 6.46 14.76 -7.71
N CYS A 117 5.19 14.33 -7.74
CA CYS A 117 4.12 15.01 -8.48
C CYS A 117 3.05 15.60 -7.57
N PHE A 118 2.73 14.92 -6.46
CA PHE A 118 1.68 15.32 -5.54
C PHE A 118 2.17 15.26 -4.10
N ALA A 119 1.79 16.27 -3.33
CA ALA A 119 1.82 16.26 -1.89
C ALA A 119 0.40 16.01 -1.37
N VAL A 120 0.30 15.27 -0.26
CA VAL A 120 -0.97 14.96 0.39
C VAL A 120 -0.87 15.35 1.84
N THR A 121 -1.90 16.01 2.36
CA THR A 121 -2.05 16.26 3.80
C THR A 121 -3.45 15.89 4.24
N GLN A 122 -3.56 15.35 5.45
CA GLN A 122 -4.84 15.05 6.06
C GLN A 122 -5.38 16.33 6.72
N LEU A 123 -6.62 16.72 6.37
CA LEU A 123 -7.30 17.85 6.98
C LEU A 123 -8.12 17.39 8.20
N ASN A 124 -8.76 16.24 8.08
CA ASN A 124 -9.61 15.63 9.09
C ASN A 124 -9.61 14.10 8.90
N GLU A 125 -10.32 13.36 9.74
CA GLU A 125 -10.35 11.88 9.70
C GLU A 125 -10.68 11.29 8.31
N ASN A 126 -11.62 11.93 7.59
CA ASN A 126 -12.10 11.46 6.29
C ASN A 126 -11.83 12.43 5.14
N SER A 127 -11.02 13.48 5.34
CA SER A 127 -10.75 14.46 4.28
C SER A 127 -9.27 14.77 4.14
N TYR A 128 -8.83 14.75 2.88
CA TYR A 128 -7.44 14.90 2.48
C TYR A 128 -7.33 16.00 1.44
N ARG A 129 -6.29 16.81 1.54
CA ARG A 129 -5.92 17.79 0.53
C ARG A 129 -4.75 17.26 -0.29
N VAL A 130 -4.91 17.27 -1.61
CA VAL A 130 -3.86 16.97 -2.58
C VAL A 130 -3.42 18.28 -3.23
N PHE A 131 -2.13 18.56 -3.18
CA PHE A 131 -1.56 19.84 -3.59
C PHE A 131 -0.12 19.68 -4.09
N THR A 132 0.48 20.77 -4.57
CA THR A 132 1.87 20.81 -5.00
C THR A 132 2.74 21.57 -4.00
N THR A 133 4.01 21.24 -3.95
CA THR A 133 4.99 21.90 -3.08
C THR A 133 6.29 22.15 -3.84
N ARG A 134 7.31 22.70 -3.18
CA ARG A 134 8.64 22.82 -3.79
C ARG A 134 9.30 21.47 -4.08
N SER A 135 8.84 20.37 -3.48
CA SER A 135 9.35 19.02 -3.74
C SER A 135 8.63 18.28 -4.87
N THR A 136 7.57 18.86 -5.46
CA THR A 136 6.88 18.24 -6.60
C THR A 136 7.58 18.62 -7.92
N THR A 137 8.77 18.04 -8.15
CA THR A 137 9.66 18.37 -9.27
C THR A 137 9.26 17.76 -10.61
N ASP A 138 8.54 16.63 -10.59
CA ASP A 138 8.22 15.87 -11.80
C ASP A 138 6.85 16.25 -12.39
N LEU A 139 6.21 17.28 -11.80
CA LEU A 139 4.97 17.85 -12.27
C LEU A 139 5.24 19.07 -13.15
N LEU A 140 4.93 18.95 -14.43
CA LEU A 140 5.03 20.01 -15.42
C LEU A 140 3.65 20.59 -15.70
N GLN A 141 3.56 21.91 -15.78
CA GLN A 141 2.34 22.59 -16.21
C GLN A 141 2.53 23.11 -17.63
N LYS A 142 1.73 22.63 -18.58
CA LYS A 142 1.73 23.06 -19.99
C LYS A 142 0.29 23.24 -20.46
N ASP A 143 -0.02 24.36 -21.10
CA ASP A 143 -1.34 24.64 -21.68
C ASP A 143 -2.50 24.40 -20.69
N GLN A 144 -2.36 24.91 -19.46
CA GLN A 144 -3.33 24.76 -18.36
C GLN A 144 -3.55 23.31 -17.88
N SER A 145 -2.76 22.36 -18.38
CA SER A 145 -2.79 20.95 -17.99
C SER A 145 -1.56 20.58 -17.18
N TYR A 146 -1.73 19.64 -16.25
CA TYR A 146 -0.66 19.09 -15.46
C TYR A 146 -0.21 17.75 -16.02
N PHE A 147 1.09 17.54 -16.09
CA PHE A 147 1.74 16.35 -16.59
C PHE A 147 2.75 15.85 -15.57
N CYS A 148 2.58 14.62 -15.09
CA CYS A 148 3.45 13.99 -14.12
C CYS A 148 4.28 12.90 -14.80
N LYS A 149 5.61 12.96 -14.62
CA LYS A 149 6.58 12.02 -15.21
C LYS A 149 6.50 11.89 -16.74
N CYS A 150 5.99 12.92 -17.42
CA CYS A 150 5.90 12.95 -18.87
C CYS A 150 7.16 13.58 -19.47
N GLN A 151 7.75 12.93 -20.48
CA GLN A 151 8.77 13.56 -21.31
C GLN A 151 8.07 14.44 -22.36
N LEU A 152 7.81 15.70 -22.00
CA LEU A 152 7.29 16.67 -22.95
C LEU A 152 8.44 17.08 -23.88
N GLN A 153 8.39 16.60 -25.13
CA GLN A 153 9.26 17.08 -26.22
C GLN A 153 8.81 18.46 -26.72
#